data_AF-A0AAA9ZLC6-F1
#
_entry.id   AF-A0AAA9ZLC6-F1
#
_cell.length_a   1.000
_cell.length_b   1.000
_cell.length_c   1.000
_cell.angle_alpha   90.00
_cell.angle_beta   90.00
_cell.angle_gamma   90.00
#
_symmetry.space_group_name_H-M   'P 1'
#
loop_
_entity.id
_entity.type
_entity.pdbx_description
1 polymer ?
#
loop_
_entity_poly.entity_id
_entity_poly.type
_entity_poly.pdbx_seq_one_letter_code
_entity_poly.pdbx_strand_id
1 'polypeptide(L)'
;MIIVTASSRCTIACDEDDDDVPDSRSSEESTTPGYSIESIYAECNDSFVTTMEYLETLNKTGRFPEESDLTPLCFLRCFLHKSGVYDELENVKGEMAVEIGWVESVQTIDECVEEMGKFEYDILESIYK
;
A
#
# COMPACT_ATOMS: atom_id res chain seq x y z
N MET A 1 -4.61 -12.06 9.12
CA MET A 1 -5.57 -11.19 8.43
C MET A 1 -5.10 -9.76 8.64
N ILE A 2 -4.47 -9.18 7.61
CA ILE A 2 -3.97 -7.80 7.63
C ILE A 2 -5.12 -6.95 7.08
N ILE A 3 -5.70 -6.10 7.92
CA ILE A 3 -6.76 -5.17 7.54
C ILE A 3 -6.09 -3.80 7.36
N VAL A 4 -5.63 -3.49 6.14
CA VAL A 4 -5.19 -2.12 5.80
C VAL A 4 -6.47 -1.35 5.46
N THR A 5 -7.02 -0.63 6.43
CA THR A 5 -8.14 0.27 6.13
C THR A 5 -7.62 1.45 5.32
N ALA A 6 -8.34 1.83 4.26
CA ALA A 6 -8.05 2.98 3.41
C ALA A 6 -8.17 4.28 4.24
N SER A 7 -7.13 4.59 5.01
CA SER A 7 -7.07 5.82 5.78
C SER A 7 -6.67 6.95 4.85
N SER A 8 -7.63 7.81 4.50
CA SER A 8 -7.42 9.04 3.73
C SER A 8 -6.48 10.07 4.42
N ARG A 9 -5.88 9.70 5.56
CA ARG A 9 -5.01 10.55 6.38
C ARG A 9 -3.52 10.43 6.04
N CYS A 10 -3.13 9.51 5.18
CA CYS A 10 -1.76 9.44 4.67
C CYS A 10 -1.63 10.43 3.50
N THR A 11 -1.16 11.64 3.78
CA THR A 11 -0.75 12.56 2.70
C THR A 11 0.68 12.19 2.33
N ILE A 12 0.84 11.55 1.18
CA ILE A 12 2.16 11.36 0.58
C ILE A 12 2.60 12.76 0.15
N ALA A 13 3.74 13.23 0.66
CA ALA A 13 4.40 14.42 0.13
C ALA A 13 4.91 14.05 -1.28
N CYS A 14 4.08 14.25 -2.30
CA CYS A 14 4.58 14.38 -3.65
C CYS A 14 5.18 15.78 -3.71
N ASP A 15 6.51 15.90 -3.76
CA ASP A 15 7.16 17.19 -3.94
C ASP A 15 6.58 17.89 -5.19
N GLU A 16 5.89 19.01 -4.94
CA GLU A 16 5.56 20.03 -5.93
C GLU A 16 6.82 20.90 -6.09
N ASP A 17 7.74 20.50 -6.97
CA ASP A 17 8.77 21.41 -7.47
C ASP A 17 8.43 21.81 -8.92
N ASP A 18 7.99 23.06 -9.02
CA ASP A 18 7.62 23.84 -10.20
C ASP A 18 8.90 24.30 -10.92
N ASP A 19 9.15 23.86 -12.16
CA ASP A 19 9.99 24.56 -13.16
C ASP A 19 9.69 24.07 -14.61
N ASP A 20 8.87 24.85 -15.31
CA ASP A 20 8.60 24.98 -16.77
C ASP A 20 9.32 24.05 -17.80
N VAL A 21 8.60 23.10 -18.43
CA VAL A 21 8.83 22.59 -19.82
C VAL A 21 7.50 22.09 -20.45
N PRO A 22 7.17 22.41 -21.74
CA PRO A 22 5.80 22.30 -22.26
C PRO A 22 5.37 20.90 -22.71
N ASP A 23 4.05 20.71 -22.63
CA ASP A 23 3.18 19.61 -23.09
C ASP A 23 3.74 18.76 -24.25
N SER A 24 3.91 17.48 -23.97
CA SER A 24 3.71 16.43 -24.96
C SER A 24 3.04 15.24 -24.29
N ARG A 25 1.71 15.17 -24.47
CA ARG A 25 0.98 13.89 -24.50
C ARG A 25 1.81 12.84 -25.26
N SER A 26 2.31 11.87 -24.50
CA SER A 26 2.66 10.56 -25.03
C SER A 26 2.07 9.52 -24.11
N SER A 27 1.21 8.68 -24.69
CA SER A 27 0.82 7.43 -24.08
C SER A 27 2.09 6.57 -23.99
N GLU A 28 2.65 6.47 -22.80
CA GLU A 28 3.77 5.56 -22.54
C GLU A 28 3.29 4.48 -21.58
N GLU A 29 2.98 3.34 -22.19
CA GLU A 29 3.18 1.99 -21.68
C GLU A 29 4.08 1.99 -20.43
N SER A 30 3.46 1.77 -19.27
CA SER A 30 4.12 1.76 -17.96
C SER A 30 5.05 0.55 -17.87
N THR A 31 6.22 0.68 -18.49
CA THR A 31 7.41 -0.09 -18.14
C THR A 31 7.72 0.28 -16.70
N THR A 32 7.44 -0.65 -15.79
CA THR A 32 7.79 -0.55 -14.37
C THR A 32 9.25 -0.14 -14.27
N PRO A 33 9.59 1.06 -13.74
CA PRO A 33 10.97 1.36 -13.42
C PRO A 33 11.38 0.32 -12.38
N GLY A 34 12.47 -0.40 -12.65
CA GLY A 34 13.02 -1.41 -11.74
C GLY A 34 13.56 -0.76 -10.46
N TYR A 35 12.68 -0.22 -9.62
CA TYR A 35 12.99 0.23 -8.28
C TYR A 35 13.29 -1.01 -7.44
N SER A 36 14.48 -1.04 -6.82
CA SER A 36 14.78 -2.12 -5.87
C SER A 36 13.93 -1.94 -4.61
N ILE A 37 13.59 -3.05 -3.94
CA ILE A 37 12.82 -3.02 -2.69
C ILE A 37 13.48 -2.12 -1.65
N GLU A 38 14.81 -2.05 -1.61
CA GLU A 38 15.54 -1.15 -0.70
C GLU A 38 15.31 0.33 -1.02
N SER A 39 15.20 0.70 -2.31
CA SER A 39 14.92 2.08 -2.71
C SER A 39 13.51 2.51 -2.34
N ILE A 40 12.52 1.63 -2.56
CA ILE A 40 11.12 1.87 -2.16
C ILE A 40 11.02 1.99 -0.64
N TYR A 41 11.71 1.12 0.09
CA TYR A 41 11.79 1.20 1.54
C TYR A 41 12.33 2.56 2.00
N ALA A 42 13.47 2.99 1.44
CA ALA A 42 14.11 4.24 1.84
C ALA A 42 13.20 5.45 1.56
N GLU A 43 12.58 5.50 0.39
CA GLU A 43 11.66 6.58 0.00
C GLU A 43 10.44 6.64 0.92
N CYS A 44 9.77 5.51 1.16
CA CYS A 44 8.60 5.47 2.02
C CYS A 44 8.93 5.75 3.48
N ASN A 45 10.11 5.36 3.95
CA ASN A 45 10.56 5.61 5.32
C ASN A 45 10.94 7.07 5.57
N ASP A 46 11.36 7.81 4.53
CA ASP A 46 11.62 9.24 4.61
C ASP A 46 10.32 10.03 4.87
N SER A 47 9.24 9.64 4.20
CA SER A 47 7.90 10.22 4.41
C SER A 47 7.19 9.71 5.66
N PHE A 48 7.31 8.42 5.96
CA PHE A 48 6.60 7.74 7.05
C PHE A 48 7.57 6.86 7.83
N VAL A 49 8.18 7.46 8.85
CA VAL A 49 9.21 6.79 9.64
C VAL A 49 8.65 5.53 10.28
N THR A 50 9.25 4.40 9.94
CA THR A 50 9.02 3.09 10.56
C THR A 50 10.35 2.46 10.94
N THR A 51 10.31 1.40 11.74
CA THR A 51 11.51 0.64 12.11
C THR A 51 11.43 -0.78 11.57
N MET A 52 12.59 -1.41 11.36
CA MET A 52 12.64 -2.83 10.99
C MET A 52 11.96 -3.72 12.05
N GLU A 53 12.06 -3.35 13.34
CA GLU A 53 11.38 -4.09 14.43
C GLU A 53 9.85 -4.06 14.29
N TYR A 54 9.29 -2.92 13.87
CA TYR A 54 7.85 -2.79 13.61
C TYR A 54 7.41 -3.69 12.45
N LEU A 55 8.19 -3.75 11.38
CA LEU A 55 7.91 -4.60 10.24
C LEU A 55 8.12 -6.09 10.54
N GLU A 56 9.12 -6.44 11.33
CA GLU A 56 9.29 -7.81 11.81
C GLU A 56 8.12 -8.26 12.69
N THR A 57 7.64 -7.37 13.57
CA THR A 57 6.48 -7.64 14.40
C THR A 57 5.23 -7.82 13.56
N LEU A 58 5.05 -6.97 12.55
CA LEU A 58 3.98 -7.12 11.58
C LEU A 58 4.05 -8.47 10.86
N ASN A 59 5.23 -8.86 10.36
CA ASN A 59 5.41 -10.15 9.67
C ASN A 59 5.14 -11.36 10.59
N LYS A 60 5.46 -11.25 11.89
CA LYS A 60 5.26 -12.33 12.87
C LYS A 60 3.83 -12.40 13.40
N THR A 61 3.17 -11.25 13.60
CA THR A 61 1.91 -11.16 14.36
C THR A 61 0.71 -10.70 13.52
N GLY A 62 0.96 -10.11 12.36
CA GLY A 62 -0.05 -9.45 11.53
C GLY A 62 -0.60 -8.16 12.15
N ARG A 63 0.06 -7.58 13.17
CA ARG A 63 -0.38 -6.38 13.88
C ARG A 63 0.78 -5.44 14.21
N PHE A 64 0.46 -4.17 14.36
CA PHE A 64 1.39 -3.19 14.91
C PHE A 64 1.35 -3.19 16.44
N PRO A 65 2.49 -2.92 17.12
CA PRO A 65 2.53 -2.84 18.59
C PRO A 65 1.60 -1.77 19.16
N GLU A 66 1.50 -0.63 18.47
CA GLU A 66 0.74 0.55 18.87
C GLU A 66 -0.29 0.90 17.79
N GLU A 67 -1.51 0.40 17.91
CA GLU A 67 -2.59 0.59 16.90
C GLU A 67 -3.09 2.04 16.80
N SER A 68 -2.74 2.90 17.76
CA SER A 68 -3.07 4.33 17.72
C SER A 68 -2.14 5.15 16.82
N ASP A 69 -0.92 4.66 16.57
CA ASP A 69 0.02 5.26 15.64
C ASP A 69 -0.23 4.71 14.23
N LEU A 70 -0.71 5.59 13.36
CA LEU A 70 -1.04 5.24 11.97
C LEU A 70 0.16 5.38 11.02
N THR A 71 1.31 5.90 11.50
CA THR A 71 2.51 6.09 10.67
C THR A 71 2.96 4.80 9.97
N PRO A 72 3.00 3.63 10.65
CA PRO A 72 3.38 2.37 10.01
C PRO A 72 2.38 1.88 8.95
N LEU A 73 1.09 2.24 9.08
CA LEU A 73 0.09 1.97 8.06
C LEU A 73 0.31 2.85 6.83
N CYS A 74 0.68 4.12 7.02
CA CYS A 74 1.03 5.00 5.91
C CYS A 74 2.31 4.56 5.20
N PHE A 75 3.31 4.06 5.94
CA PHE A 75 4.48 3.41 5.35
C PHE A 75 4.09 2.22 4.45
N LEU A 76 3.26 1.30 4.96
CA LEU A 76 2.78 0.15 4.17
C LEU A 76 2.05 0.59 2.90
N ARG A 77 1.17 1.58 3.02
CA ARG A 77 0.43 2.12 1.87
C ARG A 77 1.39 2.66 0.81
N CYS A 78 2.36 3.47 1.20
CA CYS A 78 3.40 3.97 0.29
C CYS A 78 4.15 2.80 -0.38
N PHE A 79 4.60 1.83 0.41
CA PHE A 79 5.36 0.69 -0.08
C PHE A 79 4.56 -0.13 -1.11
N LEU A 80 3.27 -0.37 -0.86
CA LEU A 80 2.39 -1.15 -1.75
C LEU A 80 2.13 -0.42 -3.07
N HIS A 81 1.95 0.90 -3.07
CA HIS A 81 1.83 1.67 -4.32
C HIS A 81 3.14 1.66 -5.11
N LYS A 82 4.27 1.97 -4.46
CA LYS A 82 5.58 2.10 -5.11
C LYS A 82 6.14 0.78 -5.61
N SER A 83 5.83 -0.32 -4.93
CA SER A 83 6.14 -1.68 -5.40
C SER A 83 5.20 -2.17 -6.51
N GLY A 84 4.13 -1.43 -6.79
CA GLY A 84 3.13 -1.79 -7.80
C GLY A 84 2.16 -2.90 -7.38
N VAL A 85 2.21 -3.33 -6.11
CA VAL A 85 1.21 -4.25 -5.54
C VAL A 85 -0.17 -3.59 -5.51
N TYR A 86 -0.23 -2.28 -5.29
CA TYR A 86 -1.46 -1.50 -5.44
C TYR A 86 -1.46 -0.72 -6.76
N ASP A 87 -2.63 -0.58 -7.36
CA ASP A 87 -2.87 0.48 -8.35
C ASP A 87 -3.26 1.80 -7.66
N GLU A 88 -3.50 2.85 -8.45
CA GLU A 88 -3.93 4.17 -7.95
C GLU A 88 -5.26 4.16 -7.18
N LEU A 89 -6.07 3.12 -7.37
CA LEU A 89 -7.36 2.93 -6.71
C LEU A 89 -7.27 1.94 -5.55
N GLU A 90 -6.05 1.54 -5.16
CA GLU A 90 -5.76 0.59 -4.07
C GLU A 90 -6.26 -0.83 -4.33
N ASN A 91 -6.43 -1.21 -5.59
CA ASN A 91 -6.69 -2.61 -5.94
C ASN A 91 -5.39 -3.41 -5.90
N VAL A 92 -5.47 -4.61 -5.31
CA VAL A 92 -4.32 -5.51 -5.20
C VAL A 92 -4.02 -6.17 -6.55
N LYS A 93 -2.82 -5.99 -7.07
CA LYS A 93 -2.26 -6.70 -8.24
C LYS A 93 -1.57 -7.97 -7.77
N GLY A 94 -2.30 -9.08 -7.77
CA GLY A 94 -1.84 -10.33 -7.17
C GLY A 94 -0.54 -10.90 -7.77
N GLU A 95 -0.31 -10.73 -9.08
CA GLU A 95 0.93 -11.19 -9.71
C GLU A 95 2.16 -10.46 -9.15
N MET A 96 2.08 -9.14 -8.98
CA MET A 96 3.16 -8.34 -8.41
C MET A 96 3.40 -8.71 -6.94
N ALA A 97 2.34 -8.96 -6.18
CA ALA A 97 2.44 -9.38 -4.79
C ALA A 97 3.21 -10.70 -4.62
N VAL A 98 3.04 -11.64 -5.56
CA VAL A 98 3.79 -12.90 -5.59
C VAL A 98 5.24 -12.66 -6.04
N GLU A 99 5.45 -11.83 -7.06
CA GLU A 99 6.78 -11.51 -7.59
C GLU A 99 7.71 -10.93 -6.53
N ILE A 100 7.21 -10.02 -5.70
CA ILE A 100 7.99 -9.39 -4.63
C ILE A 100 8.00 -10.20 -3.31
N GLY A 101 7.33 -11.35 -3.28
CA GLY A 101 7.28 -12.23 -2.10
C GLY A 101 6.43 -11.71 -0.95
N TRP A 102 5.46 -10.84 -1.20
CA TRP A 102 4.52 -10.36 -0.17
C TRP A 102 3.48 -11.44 0.20
N VAL A 103 3.10 -12.28 -0.76
CA VAL A 103 2.22 -13.43 -0.58
C VAL A 103 2.77 -14.69 -1.23
N GLU A 104 2.38 -15.85 -0.72
CA GLU A 104 2.78 -17.15 -1.29
C GLU A 104 2.04 -17.48 -2.59
N SER A 105 0.78 -17.03 -2.72
CA SER A 105 -0.04 -17.27 -3.92
C SER A 105 -1.20 -16.28 -4.05
N VAL A 106 -1.67 -16.07 -5.28
CA VAL A 106 -2.78 -15.16 -5.60
C VAL A 106 -4.10 -15.58 -4.94
N GLN A 107 -4.34 -16.89 -4.77
CA GLN A 107 -5.59 -17.41 -4.20
C GLN A 107 -5.87 -16.88 -2.78
N THR A 108 -4.81 -16.68 -2.00
CA THR A 108 -4.93 -16.12 -0.64
C THR A 108 -5.33 -14.65 -0.62
N ILE A 109 -5.11 -13.92 -1.72
CA ILE A 109 -5.47 -12.51 -1.86
C ILE A 109 -6.97 -12.38 -2.10
N ASP A 110 -7.53 -13.17 -3.02
CA ASP A 110 -8.95 -13.11 -3.37
C ASP A 110 -9.84 -13.37 -2.15
N GLU A 111 -9.50 -14.40 -1.37
CA GLU A 111 -10.19 -14.72 -0.11
C GLU A 111 -10.12 -13.56 0.90
N CYS A 112 -8.94 -12.95 1.07
CA CYS A 112 -8.77 -11.82 1.98
C CYS A 112 -9.52 -10.56 1.52
N VAL A 113 -9.47 -10.22 0.23
CA VAL A 113 -10.15 -9.03 -0.32
C VAL A 113 -11.67 -9.19 -0.23
N GLU A 114 -12.18 -10.39 -0.50
CA GLU A 114 -13.60 -10.68 -0.33
C GLU A 114 -14.06 -10.56 1.13
N GLU A 115 -13.25 -10.98 2.09
CA GLU A 115 -13.56 -10.79 3.52
C GLU A 115 -13.60 -9.30 3.87
N MET A 116 -12.62 -8.53 3.41
CA MET A 116 -12.55 -7.08 3.62
C MET A 116 -13.77 -6.34 3.05
N GLY A 117 -14.21 -6.70 1.84
CA GLY A 117 -15.39 -6.12 1.21
C GLY A 117 -16.71 -6.48 1.91
N LYS A 118 -16.80 -7.68 2.52
CA LYS A 118 -17.97 -8.06 3.35
C LYS A 118 -18.10 -7.16 4.58
N PHE A 119 -16.99 -6.83 5.24
CA PHE A 119 -17.02 -5.90 6.39
C PHE A 119 -17.51 -4.52 6.01
N GLU A 120 -17.12 -4.00 4.84
CA GLU A 120 -17.60 -2.69 4.35
C GLU A 120 -19.11 -2.71 4.09
N TYR A 121 -19.62 -3.78 3.47
CA TYR A 121 -21.05 -3.96 3.25
C TYR A 121 -21.84 -4.04 4.57
N ASP A 122 -21.35 -4.80 5.55
CA ASP A 122 -21.99 -4.95 6.87
C ASP A 122 -22.06 -3.63 7.64
N ILE A 123 -20.99 -2.81 7.59
CA ILE A 123 -20.97 -1.46 8.18
C ILE A 123 -22.02 -0.58 7.50
N LEU A 124 -22.09 -0.61 6.16
CA LEU A 124 -23.08 0.16 5.42
C LEU A 124 -24.50 -0.30 5.78
N GLU A 125 -24.77 -1.60 5.85
CA GLU A 125 -26.08 -2.13 6.24
C GLU A 125 -26.46 -1.73 7.68
N SER A 126 -25.49 -1.62 8.59
CA SER A 126 -25.70 -1.11 9.95
C SER A 126 -25.99 0.40 10.01
N ILE A 127 -25.51 1.19 9.06
CA ILE A 127 -25.77 2.65 9.00
C ILE A 127 -27.13 2.93 8.37
N TYR A 128 -27.54 2.11 7.39
CA TYR A 128 -28.78 2.29 6.63
C TYR A 128 -30.01 1.57 7.22
N LYS A 129 -29.88 0.91 8.38
CA LYS A 129 -30.99 0.36 9.19
C LYS A 129 -31.25 1.20 10.44
#